data_AF-S4PBX7-F1
#
_entry.id   AF-S4PBX7-F1
#
_cell.length_a   1.000
_cell.length_b   1.000
_cell.length_c   1.000
_cell.angle_alpha   90.00
_cell.angle_beta   90.00
_cell.angle_gamma   90.00
#
_symmetry.space_group_name_H-M   'P 1'
#
loop_
_entity.id
_entity.type
_entity.pdbx_description
1 polymer ?
#
loop_
_entity_poly.entity_id
_entity_poly.type
_entity_poly.pdbx_seq_one_letter_code
_entity_poly.pdbx_strand_id
1 'polypeptide(L)'
;MVKCFRKSFSLSDLWVTSHERSSDFYLTSWQRGDSAVPMLVLRMLLAVITMSIFVWSIATSPTPYWLIYLTNWGLLLVTLLTLSATLVSLLAVCQRIPDGGPLPWYVSMYWLFYNTTITVAIIITGLYWILLYNPEQEEEDDGFWLDLA
;
A
#
# COMPACT_ATOMS: atom_id res chain seq x y z
N MET A 1 4.94 -18.32 33.37
CA MET A 1 6.30 -18.02 32.88
C MET A 1 6.20 -17.71 31.39
N VAL A 2 6.16 -16.43 31.02
CA VAL A 2 5.94 -16.01 29.63
C VAL A 2 7.29 -16.10 28.91
N LYS A 3 7.44 -17.08 28.01
CA LYS A 3 8.66 -17.19 27.19
C LYS A 3 8.64 -16.05 26.17
N CYS A 4 9.34 -14.96 26.45
CA CYS A 4 9.65 -13.94 25.45
C CYS A 4 10.55 -14.57 24.38
N PHE A 5 9.96 -14.93 23.24
CA PHE A 5 10.70 -15.37 22.07
C PHE A 5 11.48 -14.17 21.51
N ARG A 6 12.77 -14.09 21.84
CA ARG A 6 13.71 -13.16 21.22
C ARG A 6 14.11 -13.71 19.84
N LYS A 7 13.18 -13.69 18.88
CA LYS A 7 13.55 -13.88 17.47
C LYS A 7 14.23 -12.60 17.01
N SER A 8 15.52 -12.70 16.63
CA SER A 8 16.18 -11.60 15.92
C SER A 8 15.46 -11.38 14.60
N PHE A 9 14.97 -10.16 14.38
CA PHE A 9 14.44 -9.75 13.08
C PHE A 9 15.57 -9.91 12.05
N SER A 10 15.40 -10.82 11.10
CA SER A 10 16.31 -10.95 9.95
C SER A 10 15.68 -10.21 8.77
N LEU A 11 16.50 -9.54 7.94
CA LEU A 11 16.01 -8.93 6.70
C LEU A 11 15.41 -9.96 5.74
N SER A 12 15.79 -11.24 5.88
CA SER A 12 15.15 -12.35 5.18
C SER A 12 13.67 -12.51 5.52
N ASP A 13 13.21 -12.05 6.67
CA ASP A 13 11.80 -12.16 7.09
C ASP A 13 10.89 -11.15 6.37
N LEU A 14 11.47 -10.07 5.81
CA LEU A 14 10.74 -9.14 4.93
C LEU A 14 10.47 -9.73 3.54
N TRP A 15 11.25 -10.75 3.15
CA TRP A 15 11.12 -11.41 1.86
C TRP A 15 10.50 -12.80 2.04
N VAL A 16 9.22 -12.93 1.70
CA VAL A 16 8.52 -14.20 1.86
C VAL A 16 8.93 -15.18 0.76
N THR A 17 9.51 -16.31 1.13
CA THR A 17 9.98 -17.35 0.19
C THR A 17 9.06 -18.57 0.14
N SER A 18 8.38 -18.87 1.24
CA SER A 18 7.46 -20.01 1.37
C SER A 18 6.28 -19.63 2.27
N HIS A 19 5.08 -20.07 1.88
CA HIS A 19 3.84 -19.89 2.62
C HIS A 19 2.98 -21.13 2.43
N GLU A 20 2.35 -21.61 3.50
CA GLU A 20 1.57 -22.85 3.46
C GLU A 20 0.35 -22.76 2.53
N ARG A 21 -0.22 -21.56 2.38
CA ARG A 21 -1.41 -21.32 1.56
C ARG A 21 -1.22 -20.09 0.65
N SER A 22 -1.14 -20.32 -0.65
CA SER A 22 -0.99 -19.26 -1.65
C SER A 22 -2.25 -18.39 -1.78
N SER A 23 -3.39 -18.90 -1.31
CA SER A 23 -4.67 -18.18 -1.32
C SER A 23 -4.68 -16.90 -0.48
N ASP A 24 -3.84 -16.82 0.54
CA ASP A 24 -3.82 -15.69 1.47
C ASP A 24 -3.35 -14.38 0.82
N PHE A 25 -2.69 -14.46 -0.35
CA PHE A 25 -2.19 -13.28 -1.07
C PHE A 25 -3.23 -12.65 -2.01
N TYR A 26 -4.18 -13.44 -2.50
CA TYR A 26 -5.20 -12.98 -3.45
C TYR A 26 -6.62 -12.99 -2.89
N LEU A 27 -6.90 -13.76 -1.85
CA LEU A 27 -8.16 -13.70 -1.11
C LEU A 27 -8.06 -12.69 0.03
N THR A 28 -9.18 -12.05 0.33
CA THR A 28 -9.34 -11.21 1.51
C THR A 28 -10.20 -11.95 2.53
N SER A 29 -10.00 -11.66 3.83
CA SER A 29 -10.85 -12.14 4.92
C SER A 29 -12.33 -11.75 4.75
N TRP A 30 -12.62 -10.76 3.89
CA TRP A 30 -13.98 -10.33 3.56
C TRP A 30 -14.70 -11.31 2.60
N GLN A 31 -13.98 -12.11 1.82
CA GLN A 31 -14.58 -13.01 0.82
C GLN A 31 -14.95 -14.35 1.46
N ARG A 32 -16.25 -14.69 1.42
CA ARG A 32 -16.78 -15.96 1.94
C ARG A 32 -16.66 -17.13 0.95
N GLY A 33 -16.16 -16.91 -0.26
CA GLY A 33 -15.99 -17.95 -1.28
C GLY A 33 -14.64 -17.88 -1.98
N ASP A 34 -14.23 -18.98 -2.62
CA ASP A 34 -12.92 -19.14 -3.28
C ASP A 34 -12.78 -18.35 -4.60
N SER A 35 -13.73 -17.48 -4.94
CA SER A 35 -13.69 -16.72 -6.19
C SER A 35 -12.77 -15.50 -6.06
N ALA A 36 -11.65 -15.53 -6.76
CA ALA A 36 -10.69 -14.42 -6.83
C ALA A 36 -11.15 -13.22 -7.69
N VAL A 37 -12.21 -13.39 -8.48
CA VAL A 37 -12.71 -12.40 -9.45
C VAL A 37 -13.18 -11.09 -8.81
N PRO A 38 -14.04 -11.07 -7.78
CA PRO A 38 -14.46 -9.82 -7.14
C PRO A 38 -13.28 -9.04 -6.55
N MET A 39 -12.24 -9.72 -6.05
CA MET A 39 -11.04 -9.02 -5.54
C MET A 39 -10.23 -8.41 -6.68
N LEU A 40 -10.13 -9.11 -7.81
CA LEU A 40 -9.44 -8.63 -8.99
C LEU A 40 -10.07 -7.32 -9.50
N VAL A 41 -11.40 -7.25 -9.58
CA VAL A 41 -12.10 -6.04 -10.03
C VAL A 41 -11.80 -4.85 -9.11
N LEU A 42 -11.88 -5.05 -7.79
CA LEU A 42 -11.55 -4.00 -6.83
C LEU A 42 -10.10 -3.53 -6.97
N ARG A 43 -9.15 -4.47 -7.05
CA ARG A 43 -7.72 -4.16 -7.21
C ARG A 43 -7.47 -3.42 -8.52
N MET A 44 -8.15 -3.78 -9.61
CA MET A 44 -8.04 -3.10 -10.91
C MET A 44 -8.53 -1.66 -10.83
N LEU A 45 -9.68 -1.42 -10.20
CA LEU A 45 -10.20 -0.06 -9.99
C LEU A 45 -9.22 0.78 -9.16
N LEU A 46 -8.72 0.22 -8.05
CA LEU A 46 -7.73 0.90 -7.22
C LEU A 46 -6.46 1.23 -7.99
N ALA A 47 -5.93 0.29 -8.78
CA ALA A 47 -4.75 0.51 -9.61
C ALA A 47 -4.95 1.59 -10.67
N VAL A 48 -6.13 1.66 -11.29
CA VAL A 48 -6.46 2.72 -12.26
C VAL A 48 -6.50 4.08 -11.57
N ILE A 49 -7.14 4.17 -10.40
CA ILE A 49 -7.25 5.43 -9.65
C ILE A 49 -5.86 5.91 -9.23
N THR A 50 -5.06 5.06 -8.58
CA THR A 50 -3.73 5.41 -8.09
C THR A 50 -2.78 5.76 -9.23
N MET A 51 -2.82 5.00 -10.33
CA MET A 51 -2.02 5.29 -11.52
C MET A 51 -2.42 6.63 -12.15
N SER A 52 -3.72 6.94 -12.21
CA SER A 52 -4.22 8.21 -12.75
C SER A 52 -3.72 9.39 -11.92
N ILE A 53 -3.79 9.29 -10.58
CA ILE A 53 -3.28 10.32 -9.67
C ILE A 53 -1.76 10.49 -9.81
N PHE A 54 -1.01 9.39 -9.99
CA PHE A 54 0.44 9.43 -10.18
C PHE A 54 0.84 10.13 -11.48
N VAL A 55 0.18 9.77 -12.59
CA VAL A 55 0.42 10.42 -13.89
C VAL A 55 0.05 11.89 -13.83
N TRP A 56 -1.08 12.23 -13.20
CA TRP A 56 -1.49 13.62 -12.99
C TRP A 56 -0.47 14.42 -12.18
N SER A 57 0.04 13.86 -11.09
CA SER A 57 1.04 14.48 -10.22
C SER A 57 2.34 14.78 -10.98
N ILE A 58 2.83 13.83 -11.78
CA ILE A 58 4.04 14.02 -12.60
C ILE A 58 3.81 15.05 -13.71
N ALA A 59 2.66 14.99 -14.38
CA ALA A 59 2.35 15.89 -15.49
C ALA A 59 2.20 17.35 -15.04
N THR A 60 1.64 17.58 -13.85
CA THR A 60 1.36 18.93 -13.33
C THR A 60 2.59 19.56 -12.68
N SER A 61 3.51 18.77 -12.13
CA SER A 61 4.68 19.29 -11.42
C SER A 61 5.96 18.51 -11.76
N PRO A 62 6.46 18.65 -13.01
CA PRO A 62 7.74 18.07 -13.42
C PRO A 62 8.89 18.89 -12.85
N THR A 63 9.07 18.84 -11.53
CA THR A 63 10.19 19.47 -10.85
C THR A 63 11.24 18.42 -10.47
N PRO A 64 12.54 18.75 -10.50
CA PRO A 64 13.59 17.83 -10.04
C PRO A 64 13.46 17.49 -8.55
N TYR A 65 12.68 18.28 -7.80
CA TYR A 65 12.43 18.11 -6.38
C TYR A 65 11.21 17.22 -6.08
N TRP A 66 10.54 16.67 -7.10
CA TRP A 66 9.35 15.84 -6.90
C TRP A 66 9.62 14.66 -5.95
N LEU A 67 10.78 14.00 -6.10
CA LEU A 67 11.22 12.89 -5.24
C LEU A 67 11.77 13.34 -3.88
N ILE A 68 11.79 14.62 -3.54
CA ILE A 68 12.16 15.06 -2.18
C ILE A 68 10.95 14.96 -1.25
N TYR A 69 9.74 15.15 -1.78
CA TYR A 69 8.53 15.10 -0.99
C TYR A 69 8.19 13.66 -0.57
N LEU A 70 8.11 13.44 0.74
CA LEU A 70 7.77 12.14 1.31
C LEU A 70 6.37 11.66 0.88
N THR A 71 5.45 12.59 0.64
CA THR A 71 4.10 12.30 0.11
C THR A 71 4.15 11.75 -1.32
N ASN A 72 5.03 12.26 -2.17
CA ASN A 72 5.23 11.75 -3.52
C ASN A 72 5.85 10.34 -3.50
N TRP A 73 6.75 10.06 -2.55
CA TRP A 73 7.21 8.70 -2.29
C TRP A 73 6.07 7.77 -1.84
N GLY A 74 5.20 8.24 -0.94
CA GLY A 74 4.00 7.51 -0.54
C GLY A 74 3.11 7.19 -1.74
N LEU A 75 2.90 8.17 -2.63
CA LEU A 75 2.12 8.03 -3.85
C LEU A 75 2.72 6.97 -4.79
N LEU A 76 4.04 7.02 -5.02
CA LEU A 76 4.78 6.03 -5.80
C LEU A 76 4.70 4.61 -5.20
N LEU A 77 4.84 4.49 -3.88
CA LEU A 77 4.76 3.19 -3.21
C LEU A 77 3.34 2.61 -3.29
N VAL A 78 2.31 3.44 -3.12
CA VAL A 78 0.91 3.04 -3.27
C VAL A 78 0.61 2.58 -4.71
N THR A 79 1.12 3.27 -5.73
CA THR A 79 0.91 2.84 -7.13
C THR A 79 1.58 1.50 -7.39
N LEU A 80 2.85 1.31 -7.00
CA LEU A 80 3.56 0.04 -7.13
C LEU A 80 2.87 -1.10 -6.36
N LEU A 81 2.37 -0.83 -5.15
CA LEU A 81 1.59 -1.78 -4.37
C LEU A 81 0.32 -2.21 -5.12
N THR A 82 -0.48 -1.26 -5.59
CA THR A 82 -1.73 -1.58 -6.29
C THR A 82 -1.49 -2.33 -7.61
N LEU A 83 -0.44 -1.99 -8.36
CA LEU A 83 -0.05 -2.69 -9.59
C LEU A 83 0.47 -4.12 -9.33
N SER A 84 1.27 -4.31 -8.28
CA SER A 84 1.72 -5.65 -7.90
C SER A 84 0.57 -6.51 -7.36
N ALA A 85 -0.38 -5.90 -6.62
CA ALA A 85 -1.58 -6.57 -6.14
C ALA A 85 -2.50 -7.04 -7.27
N THR A 86 -2.71 -6.18 -8.30
CA THR A 86 -3.49 -6.55 -9.49
C THR A 86 -2.80 -7.64 -10.27
N LEU A 87 -1.48 -7.57 -10.46
CA LEU A 87 -0.72 -8.61 -11.13
C LEU A 87 -0.87 -9.96 -10.42
N VAL A 88 -0.71 -10.00 -9.08
CA VAL A 88 -0.89 -11.23 -8.29
C VAL A 88 -2.30 -11.79 -8.45
N SER A 89 -3.33 -10.95 -8.37
CA SER A 89 -4.72 -11.40 -8.56
C SER A 89 -5.01 -11.85 -9.98
N LEU A 90 -4.48 -11.17 -10.98
CA LEU A 90 -4.68 -11.50 -12.39
C LEU A 90 -4.04 -12.86 -12.69
N LEU A 91 -2.82 -13.05 -12.23
CA LEU A 91 -2.13 -14.33 -12.36
C LEU A 91 -2.85 -15.43 -11.58
N ALA A 92 -3.36 -15.17 -10.38
CA ALA A 92 -4.15 -16.17 -9.64
C ALA A 92 -5.44 -16.58 -10.36
N VAL A 93 -6.07 -15.67 -11.12
CA VAL A 93 -7.27 -15.97 -11.94
C VAL A 93 -6.90 -16.70 -13.24
N CYS A 94 -5.84 -16.28 -13.92
CA CYS A 94 -5.41 -16.84 -15.21
C CYS A 94 -4.62 -18.15 -15.07
N GLN A 95 -3.85 -18.28 -14.00
CA GLN A 95 -2.99 -19.41 -13.69
C GLN A 95 -3.27 -19.84 -12.25
N ARG A 96 -3.75 -21.07 -12.07
CA ARG A 96 -3.98 -21.61 -10.73
C ARG A 96 -2.63 -21.74 -10.03
N ILE A 97 -2.32 -20.84 -9.09
CA ILE A 97 -1.07 -20.88 -8.33
C ILE A 97 -1.10 -22.16 -7.49
N PRO A 98 -0.13 -23.09 -7.66
CA PRO A 98 -0.12 -24.33 -6.88
C PRO A 98 0.10 -24.03 -5.40
N ASP A 99 -0.65 -24.73 -4.55
CA ASP A 99 -0.49 -24.67 -3.10
C ASP A 99 0.72 -25.53 -2.67
N GLY A 100 1.46 -25.06 -1.65
CA GLY A 100 2.57 -25.82 -1.03
C GLY A 100 3.91 -25.81 -1.77
N GLY A 101 4.07 -24.97 -2.81
CA GLY A 101 5.34 -24.78 -3.55
C GLY A 101 6.11 -23.51 -3.14
N PRO A 102 7.36 -23.34 -3.63
CA PRO A 102 8.10 -22.09 -3.47
C PRO A 102 7.32 -20.94 -4.10
N LEU A 103 7.21 -19.81 -3.39
CA LEU A 103 6.42 -18.69 -3.89
C LEU A 103 7.09 -18.06 -5.11
N PRO A 104 6.30 -17.70 -6.14
CA PRO A 104 6.81 -16.92 -7.24
C PRO A 104 7.35 -15.57 -6.75
N TRP A 105 8.46 -15.13 -7.34
CA TRP A 105 9.14 -13.88 -6.96
C TRP A 105 8.23 -12.64 -6.95
N TYR A 106 7.22 -12.59 -7.84
CA TYR A 106 6.29 -11.47 -7.93
C TYR A 106 5.36 -11.37 -6.71
N VAL A 107 5.03 -12.49 -6.06
CA VAL A 107 4.24 -12.51 -4.82
C VAL A 107 5.10 -11.99 -3.66
N SER A 108 6.37 -12.39 -3.59
CA SER A 108 7.33 -11.87 -2.62
C SER A 108 7.54 -10.35 -2.78
N MET A 109 7.58 -9.86 -4.02
CA MET A 109 7.70 -8.43 -4.31
C MET A 109 6.45 -7.64 -3.90
N TYR A 110 5.25 -8.17 -4.16
CA TYR A 110 4.00 -7.61 -3.63
C TYR A 110 4.03 -7.52 -2.09
N TRP A 111 4.48 -8.58 -1.42
CA TRP A 111 4.60 -8.62 0.03
C TRP A 111 5.56 -7.56 0.57
N LEU A 112 6.70 -7.36 -0.08
CA LEU A 112 7.66 -6.32 0.27
C LEU A 112 7.03 -4.92 0.13
N PHE A 113 6.35 -4.66 -0.99
CA PHE A 113 5.69 -3.37 -1.20
C PHE A 113 4.57 -3.13 -0.21
N TYR A 114 3.81 -4.15 0.17
CA TYR A 114 2.75 -4.04 1.16
C TYR A 114 3.30 -3.57 2.52
N ASN A 115 4.33 -4.24 3.04
CA ASN A 115 4.94 -3.89 4.32
C ASN A 115 5.60 -2.50 4.28
N THR A 116 6.29 -2.18 3.18
CA THR A 116 6.96 -0.89 3.01
C THR A 116 5.94 0.25 2.94
N THR A 117 4.88 0.09 2.15
CA THR A 117 3.86 1.12 1.94
C THR A 117 3.10 1.42 3.22
N ILE A 118 2.71 0.39 3.99
CA ILE A 118 2.01 0.58 5.27
C ILE A 118 2.89 1.33 6.26
N THR A 119 4.16 0.93 6.37
CA THR A 119 5.11 1.57 7.28
C THR A 119 5.28 3.06 6.93
N VAL A 120 5.47 3.37 5.64
CA VAL A 120 5.59 4.75 5.16
C VAL A 120 4.29 5.54 5.38
N ALA A 121 3.11 4.94 5.16
CA ALA A 121 1.83 5.60 5.40
C ALA A 121 1.64 6.00 6.88
N ILE A 122 2.04 5.13 7.81
CA ILE A 122 2.03 5.45 9.25
C ILE A 122 3.01 6.58 9.56
N ILE A 123 4.22 6.57 8.98
CA ILE A 123 5.19 7.65 9.16
C ILE A 123 4.64 8.98 8.66
N ILE A 124 4.11 9.03 7.43
CA ILE A 124 3.53 10.25 6.85
C ILE A 124 2.39 10.79 7.74
N THR A 125 1.49 9.90 8.17
CA THR A 125 0.37 10.26 9.04
C THR A 125 0.85 10.79 10.39
N GLY A 126 1.79 10.10 11.03
CA GLY A 126 2.37 10.52 12.30
C GLY A 126 3.08 11.86 12.20
N LEU A 127 3.90 12.07 11.15
CA LEU A 127 4.58 13.35 10.92
C LEU A 127 3.59 14.49 10.67
N TYR A 128 2.50 14.23 9.95
CA TYR A 128 1.45 15.23 9.76
C TYR A 128 0.88 15.69 11.11
N TRP A 129 0.43 14.76 11.94
CA TRP A 129 -0.19 15.09 13.23
C TRP A 129 0.79 15.68 14.26
N ILE A 130 2.07 15.32 14.20
CA ILE A 130 3.07 15.78 15.18
C ILE A 130 3.68 17.13 14.78
N LEU A 131 3.94 17.36 13.48
CA LEU A 131 4.75 18.50 13.03
C LEU A 131 3.97 19.54 12.22
N LEU A 132 2.93 19.12 11.49
CA LEU A 132 2.22 20.02 10.57
C LEU A 132 0.83 20.40 11.08
N TYR A 133 0.17 19.54 11.85
CA TYR A 133 -1.17 19.82 12.36
C TYR A 133 -1.10 20.95 13.39
N ASN A 134 -1.75 22.08 13.07
CA ASN A 134 -1.87 23.21 13.97
C ASN A 134 -3.34 23.61 14.09
N PRO A 135 -4.00 23.35 15.23
CA PRO A 135 -5.42 23.66 15.41
C PRO A 135 -5.69 25.17 15.45
N GLU A 136 -4.74 25.99 15.89
CA GLU A 136 -4.92 27.45 15.98
C GLU A 136 -5.04 28.10 14.60
N GLN A 137 -4.40 27.52 13.57
CA GLN A 137 -4.47 28.02 12.21
C GLN A 137 -5.82 27.68 11.54
N GLU A 138 -6.47 26.57 11.91
CA GLU A 138 -7.80 26.21 11.41
C GLU A 138 -8.88 27.16 11.94
N GLU A 139 -8.77 27.60 13.20
CA GLU A 139 -9.72 28.55 13.80
C GLU A 139 -9.67 29.95 13.14
N GLU A 140 -8.50 30.42 12.73
CA GLU A 140 -8.35 31.70 12.02
C GLU A 140 -8.95 31.68 10.60
N ASP A 141 -8.75 30.58 9.85
CA ASP A 141 -9.32 30.45 8.49
C ASP A 141 -10.86 30.30 8.54
N ASP A 142 -11.40 29.53 9.48
CA ASP A 142 -12.86 29.39 9.67
C ASP A 142 -13.50 30.68 10.18
N GLY A 143 -12.83 31.39 11.10
CA GLY A 143 -13.25 32.71 11.58
C GLY A 143 -13.27 33.76 10.47
N PHE A 144 -12.27 33.75 9.58
CA PHE A 144 -12.19 34.67 8.44
C PHE A 144 -13.41 34.55 7.50
N TRP A 145 -13.91 33.33 7.26
CA TRP A 145 -15.12 33.14 6.44
C TRP A 145 -16.40 33.55 7.16
N LEU A 146 -16.47 33.39 8.49
CA LEU A 146 -17.62 33.81 9.30
C LEU A 146 -17.73 35.34 9.42
N ASP A 147 -16.62 36.07 9.36
CA ASP A 147 -16.59 37.54 9.40
C ASP A 147 -16.97 38.21 8.06
N LEU A 148 -17.02 37.45 6.96
CA LEU A 148 -17.42 37.96 5.63
C LEU A 148 -18.93 37.83 5.32
N ALA A 149 -19.69 37.11 6.16
CA ALA A 149 -21.13 36.84 5.99
C ALA A 149 -22.02 37.79 6.81
#